data_AF-A0AAU9CK25-F1
#
_entry.id   AF-A0AAU9CK25-F1
#
_cell.length_a   1.000
_cell.length_b   1.000
_cell.length_c   1.000
_cell.angle_alpha   90.00
_cell.angle_beta   90.00
_cell.angle_gamma   90.00
#
_symmetry.space_group_name_H-M   'P 1'
#
loop_
_entity.id
_entity.type
_entity.pdbx_description
1 polymer ?
#
loop_
_entity_poly.entity_id
_entity_poly.type
_entity_poly.pdbx_seq_one_letter_code
_entity_poly.pdbx_strand_id
1 'polypeptide(L)'
;MDILDSVKIPLRDNSNRGKINLIVFYILAVYTAIHFILGRFSDHTALLNGEIVEMQQPELWKVWAWTFFNVILNYTLVIVNCICFLMWMARAYANLKRTGQETESSVAMSVWSYFIPIVNLFYPYQIMKEI
;
A
#
# COMPACT_ATOMS: atom_id res chain seq x y z
N MET A 1 8.20 -2.18 -47.70
CA MET A 1 9.16 -1.63 -46.74
C MET A 1 8.36 -0.77 -45.79
N ASP A 2 7.77 -1.37 -44.76
CA ASP A 2 7.00 -0.61 -43.77
C ASP A 2 7.99 0.00 -42.78
N ILE A 3 8.18 1.31 -42.92
CA ILE A 3 9.03 2.15 -42.08
C ILE A 3 8.45 2.25 -40.64
N LEU A 4 7.32 1.58 -40.38
CA LEU A 4 6.57 1.61 -39.12
C LEU A 4 6.93 0.45 -38.17
N ASP A 5 7.69 -0.55 -38.62
CA ASP A 5 7.89 -1.81 -37.88
C ASP A 5 9.03 -1.81 -36.83
N SER A 6 9.65 -0.67 -36.48
CA SER A 6 10.81 -0.76 -35.57
C SER A 6 11.10 0.38 -34.60
N VAL A 7 10.16 1.31 -34.36
CA VAL A 7 10.26 2.12 -33.13
C VAL A 7 9.83 1.27 -31.94
N LYS A 8 10.70 0.32 -31.54
CA LYS A 8 10.57 -0.39 -30.26
C LYS A 8 10.74 0.65 -29.15
N ILE A 9 9.63 1.14 -28.62
CA ILE A 9 9.65 2.04 -27.47
C ILE A 9 10.31 1.26 -26.32
N PRO A 10 11.44 1.72 -25.77
CA PRO A 10 12.17 0.97 -24.77
C PRO A 10 11.31 0.76 -23.52
N LEU A 11 11.29 -0.48 -23.02
CA LEU A 11 10.60 -0.82 -21.78
C LEU A 11 11.30 -0.15 -20.60
N ARG A 12 10.53 0.44 -19.69
CA ARG A 12 11.09 1.05 -18.48
C ARG A 12 11.36 -0.04 -17.45
N ASP A 13 12.55 -0.08 -16.87
CA ASP A 13 12.83 -1.05 -15.80
C ASP A 13 11.82 -0.89 -14.64
N ASN A 14 11.24 -2.02 -14.27
CA ASN A 14 10.25 -2.16 -13.22
C ASN A 14 10.45 -3.42 -12.37
N SER A 15 11.53 -4.18 -12.62
CA SER A 15 11.77 -5.50 -12.03
C SER A 15 11.98 -5.45 -10.51
N ASN A 16 12.82 -4.53 -10.05
CA ASN A 16 13.15 -4.39 -8.63
C ASN A 16 12.08 -3.66 -7.83
N ARG A 17 11.33 -2.75 -8.47
CA ARG A 17 10.33 -1.91 -7.80
C ARG A 17 9.16 -2.74 -7.26
N GLY A 18 8.71 -3.73 -8.02
CA GLY A 18 7.64 -4.63 -7.57
C GLY A 18 8.06 -5.44 -6.34
N LYS A 19 9.28 -6.01 -6.38
CA LYS A 19 9.83 -6.79 -5.26
C LYS A 19 9.99 -5.94 -4.00
N ILE A 20 10.53 -4.72 -4.14
CA ILE A 20 10.72 -3.79 -3.02
C ILE A 20 9.36 -3.42 -2.42
N ASN A 21 8.37 -3.04 -3.24
CA ASN A 21 7.03 -2.72 -2.77
C ASN A 21 6.39 -3.90 -2.01
N LEU A 22 6.56 -5.12 -2.50
CA LEU A 22 6.03 -6.31 -1.84
C LEU A 22 6.68 -6.56 -0.48
N ILE A 23 8.02 -6.42 -0.39
CA ILE A 23 8.76 -6.57 0.87
C ILE A 23 8.32 -5.49 1.88
N VAL A 24 8.25 -4.24 1.45
CA VAL A 24 7.80 -3.13 2.30
C VAL A 24 6.37 -3.36 2.78
N PHE A 25 5.47 -3.79 1.90
CA PHE A 25 4.10 -4.14 2.27
C PHE A 25 4.06 -5.24 3.35
N TYR A 26 4.82 -6.32 3.19
CA TYR A 26 4.85 -7.39 4.20
C TYR A 26 5.40 -6.91 5.54
N ILE A 27 6.47 -6.10 5.54
CA ILE A 27 7.02 -5.51 6.77
C ILE A 27 5.96 -4.67 7.47
N LEU A 28 5.25 -3.82 6.73
CA LEU A 28 4.19 -2.97 7.29
C LEU A 28 2.99 -3.78 7.80
N ALA A 29 2.59 -4.83 7.08
CA ALA A 29 1.51 -5.70 7.49
C ALA A 29 1.84 -6.45 8.79
N VAL A 30 3.05 -7.02 8.89
CA VAL A 30 3.53 -7.70 10.09
C VAL A 30 3.66 -6.72 11.26
N TYR A 31 4.27 -5.56 11.03
CA TYR A 31 4.37 -4.49 12.03
C TYR A 31 2.98 -4.12 12.57
N THR A 32 2.03 -3.86 11.69
CA THR A 32 0.66 -3.47 12.07
C THR A 32 -0.05 -4.60 12.83
N ALA A 33 0.11 -5.84 12.40
CA ALA A 33 -0.47 -7.01 13.09
C ALA A 33 0.11 -7.18 14.50
N ILE A 34 1.43 -7.06 14.67
CA ILE A 34 2.08 -7.14 15.97
C ILE A 34 1.56 -6.04 16.90
N HIS A 35 1.52 -4.79 16.44
CA HIS A 35 1.00 -3.67 17.23
C HIS A 35 -0.46 -3.86 17.64
N PHE A 36 -1.29 -4.36 16.72
CA PHE A 36 -2.69 -4.66 17.01
C PHE A 36 -2.83 -5.77 18.05
N ILE A 37 -2.11 -6.89 17.88
CA ILE A 37 -2.19 -8.03 18.80
C ILE A 37 -1.68 -7.66 20.19
N LEU A 38 -0.51 -7.02 20.29
CA LEU A 38 0.08 -6.65 21.58
C LEU A 38 -0.80 -5.65 22.34
N GLY A 39 -1.34 -4.64 21.65
CA GLY A 39 -2.24 -3.65 22.27
C GLY A 39 -3.54 -4.28 22.76
N ARG A 40 -4.14 -5.20 21.99
CA ARG A 40 -5.36 -5.89 22.42
C ARG A 40 -5.12 -6.89 23.55
N PHE A 41 -3.95 -7.52 23.59
CA PHE A 41 -3.60 -8.48 24.63
C PHE A 41 -3.45 -7.79 25.99
N SER A 42 -2.74 -6.66 26.06
CA SER A 42 -2.56 -5.90 27.31
C SER A 42 -3.89 -5.45 27.91
N ASP A 43 -4.77 -4.91 27.06
CA ASP A 43 -6.08 -4.40 27.48
C ASP A 43 -6.97 -5.54 27.98
N HIS A 44 -6.96 -6.68 27.27
CA HIS A 44 -7.79 -7.83 27.63
C HIS A 44 -7.37 -8.47 28.96
N THR A 45 -6.07 -8.62 29.22
CA THR A 45 -5.58 -9.18 30.49
C THR A 45 -5.94 -8.30 31.69
N ALA A 46 -5.85 -6.97 31.54
CA ALA A 46 -6.21 -6.04 32.61
C ALA A 46 -7.71 -6.14 32.96
N LEU A 47 -8.56 -6.23 31.93
CA LEU A 47 -10.01 -6.40 32.09
C LEU A 47 -10.37 -7.73 32.79
N LEU A 48 -9.73 -8.84 32.41
CA LEU A 48 -9.99 -10.16 33.03
C LEU A 48 -9.56 -10.22 34.50
N ASN A 49 -8.50 -9.51 34.87
CA ASN A 49 -8.02 -9.45 36.25
C ASN A 49 -8.86 -8.52 37.14
N GLY A 50 -9.88 -7.85 36.58
CA GLY A 50 -10.66 -6.83 37.30
C GLY A 50 -9.83 -5.59 37.65
N GLU A 51 -8.66 -5.43 37.03
CA GLU A 51 -7.80 -4.28 37.22
C GLU A 51 -8.42 -3.10 36.46
N ILE A 52 -9.04 -2.18 37.19
CA ILE A 52 -9.26 -0.84 36.65
C ILE A 52 -7.88 -0.22 36.57
N VAL A 53 -7.31 -0.16 35.36
CA VAL A 53 -6.06 0.53 35.11
C VAL A 53 -6.32 2.04 35.23
N GLU A 54 -6.40 2.53 36.45
CA GLU A 54 -6.30 3.97 36.73
C GLU A 54 -4.85 4.40 36.47
N MET A 55 -4.57 4.77 35.22
CA MET A 55 -3.30 5.37 34.88
C MET A 55 -3.18 6.72 35.59
N GLN A 56 -2.16 6.83 36.46
CA GLN A 56 -1.75 8.09 37.03
C GLN A 56 -1.41 9.10 35.93
N GLN A 57 -1.82 10.37 36.10
CA GLN A 57 -1.63 11.46 35.13
C GLN A 57 -0.19 11.58 34.54
N PRO A 58 0.90 11.39 35.32
CA PRO A 58 2.27 11.40 34.80
C PRO A 58 2.60 10.27 33.82
N GLU A 59 1.83 9.18 33.80
CA GLU A 59 2.02 8.06 32.89
C GLU A 59 1.09 8.14 31.67
N LEU A 60 -0.07 8.82 31.80
CA LEU A 60 -1.02 9.03 30.70
C LEU A 60 -0.39 9.73 29.50
N TRP A 61 0.34 10.83 29.70
CA TRP A 61 0.90 11.59 28.58
C TRP A 61 1.92 10.78 27.77
N LYS A 62 2.67 9.88 28.41
CA LYS A 62 3.64 9.01 27.73
C LYS A 62 2.92 8.02 26.82
N VAL A 63 1.85 7.40 27.31
CA VAL A 63 1.01 6.46 26.54
C VAL A 63 0.37 7.17 25.35
N TRP A 64 -0.21 8.36 25.56
CA TRP A 64 -0.78 9.16 24.47
C TRP A 64 0.28 9.57 23.45
N ALA A 65 1.40 10.14 23.89
CA ALA A 65 2.49 10.57 23.00
C ALA A 65 3.03 9.40 22.16
N TRP A 66 3.26 8.25 22.79
CA TRP A 66 3.67 7.02 22.11
C TRP A 66 2.62 6.56 21.09
N THR A 67 1.34 6.55 21.48
CA THR A 67 0.23 6.15 20.61
C THR A 67 0.12 7.08 19.39
N PHE A 68 0.11 8.40 19.60
CA PHE A 68 0.06 9.38 18.52
C PHE A 68 1.25 9.25 17.58
N PHE A 69 2.46 9.10 18.10
CA PHE A 69 3.66 8.88 17.30
C PHE A 69 3.53 7.64 16.41
N ASN A 70 3.11 6.50 16.99
CA ASN A 70 2.95 5.25 16.24
C ASN A 70 1.87 5.35 15.17
N VAL A 71 0.75 6.02 15.47
CA VAL A 71 -0.34 6.25 14.51
C VAL A 71 0.17 7.08 13.32
N ILE A 72 0.82 8.23 13.58
CA ILE A 72 1.34 9.10 12.52
C ILE A 72 2.38 8.36 11.67
N LEU A 73 3.31 7.64 12.31
CA LEU A 73 4.33 6.86 11.61
C LEU A 73 3.69 5.78 10.73
N ASN A 74 2.74 5.01 11.26
CA ASN A 74 2.08 3.94 10.51
C ASN A 74 1.31 4.49 9.30
N TYR A 75 0.48 5.51 9.49
CA TYR A 75 -0.27 6.12 8.37
C TYR A 75 0.67 6.69 7.31
N THR A 76 1.77 7.33 7.72
CA THR A 76 2.77 7.86 6.79
C THR A 76 3.40 6.75 5.96
N LEU A 77 3.82 5.66 6.60
CA LEU A 77 4.43 4.51 5.92
C LEU A 77 3.44 3.83 4.97
N VAL A 78 2.17 3.70 5.36
CA VAL A 78 1.10 3.17 4.51
C VAL A 78 0.89 4.06 3.28
N ILE A 79 0.81 5.38 3.45
CA ILE A 79 0.66 6.33 2.34
C ILE A 79 1.85 6.24 1.38
N VAL A 80 3.08 6.22 1.90
CA VAL A 80 4.30 6.07 1.08
C VAL A 80 4.26 4.76 0.30
N ASN A 81 3.90 3.65 0.95
CA ASN A 81 3.78 2.34 0.29
C ASN A 81 2.70 2.36 -0.81
N CYS A 82 1.54 2.98 -0.56
CA CYS A 82 0.49 3.16 -1.57
C CYS A 82 0.99 3.97 -2.77
N ILE A 83 1.70 5.08 -2.55
CA ILE A 83 2.28 5.89 -3.63
C ILE A 83 3.29 5.06 -4.43
N CYS A 84 4.21 4.36 -3.77
CA CYS A 84 5.20 3.51 -4.42
C CYS A 84 4.54 2.37 -5.22
N PHE A 85 3.47 1.77 -4.70
CA PHE A 85 2.66 0.78 -5.39
C PHE A 85 2.00 1.36 -6.64
N LEU A 86 1.33 2.51 -6.54
CA LEU A 86 0.67 3.17 -7.68
C LEU A 86 1.67 3.55 -8.77
N MET A 87 2.84 4.06 -8.38
CA MET A 87 3.93 4.38 -9.33
C MET A 87 4.46 3.15 -10.05
N TRP A 88 4.59 2.02 -9.34
CA TRP A 88 5.01 0.75 -9.92
C TRP A 88 3.96 0.20 -10.89
N MET A 89 2.69 0.21 -10.49
CA MET A 89 1.59 -0.31 -11.30
C MET A 89 1.36 0.56 -12.55
N ALA A 90 1.40 1.89 -12.44
CA ALA A 90 1.33 2.78 -13.61
C ALA A 90 2.45 2.51 -14.62
N ARG A 91 3.65 2.17 -14.14
CA ARG A 91 4.77 1.81 -15.00
C ARG A 91 4.60 0.42 -15.63
N ALA A 92 4.15 -0.56 -14.87
CA ALA A 92 3.89 -1.92 -15.36
C ALA A 92 2.85 -1.87 -16.49
N TYR A 93 1.74 -1.18 -16.25
CA TYR A 93 0.67 -1.03 -17.23
C TYR A 93 1.11 -0.23 -18.47
N ALA A 94 1.90 0.85 -18.28
CA ALA A 94 2.48 1.57 -19.42
C ALA A 94 3.48 0.71 -20.23
N ASN A 95 4.18 -0.24 -19.60
CA ASN A 95 5.06 -1.16 -20.30
C ASN A 95 4.27 -2.20 -21.12
N LEU A 96 3.13 -2.66 -20.62
CA LEU A 96 2.21 -3.53 -21.35
C LEU A 96 1.79 -2.88 -22.68
N LYS A 97 1.40 -1.61 -22.64
CA LYS A 97 1.09 -0.85 -23.87
C LYS A 97 2.29 -0.70 -24.82
N ARG A 98 3.52 -0.65 -24.28
CA ARG A 98 4.76 -0.57 -25.10
C ARG A 98 5.14 -1.90 -25.77
N THR A 99 4.64 -3.04 -25.29
CA THR A 99 4.87 -4.34 -25.94
C THR A 99 3.95 -4.58 -27.15
N GLY A 100 3.04 -3.64 -27.43
CA GLY A 100 2.10 -3.73 -28.54
C GLY A 100 0.81 -4.49 -28.19
N GLN A 101 0.60 -4.84 -26.92
CA GLN A 101 -0.70 -5.38 -26.49
C GLN A 101 -1.77 -4.29 -26.46
N GLU A 102 -2.96 -4.64 -26.91
CA GLU A 102 -4.15 -3.81 -26.73
C GLU A 102 -4.58 -3.88 -25.27
N THR A 103 -4.71 -2.71 -24.64
CA THR A 103 -5.11 -2.57 -23.25
C THR A 103 -6.45 -1.87 -23.20
N GLU A 104 -7.41 -2.38 -22.42
CA GLU A 104 -8.78 -1.82 -22.38
C GLU A 104 -8.80 -0.48 -21.63
N SER A 105 -7.96 -0.35 -20.61
CA SER A 105 -7.89 0.85 -19.78
C SER A 105 -6.76 1.80 -20.19
N SER A 106 -6.86 3.06 -19.80
CA SER A 106 -5.76 4.03 -19.93
C SER A 106 -4.77 3.91 -18.78
N VAL A 107 -3.51 4.31 -19.01
CA VAL A 107 -2.48 4.40 -17.95
C VAL A 107 -2.92 5.33 -16.81
N ALA A 108 -3.72 6.37 -17.10
CA ALA A 108 -4.25 7.23 -16.06
C ALA A 108 -5.28 6.50 -15.19
N MET A 109 -6.16 5.70 -15.80
CA MET A 109 -7.14 4.88 -15.08
C MET A 109 -6.51 3.80 -14.22
N SER A 110 -5.30 3.35 -14.58
CA SER A 110 -4.52 2.47 -13.73
C SER A 110 -4.34 3.08 -12.33
N VAL A 111 -4.09 4.38 -12.23
CA VAL A 111 -3.95 5.10 -10.95
C VAL A 111 -5.29 5.56 -10.38
N TRP A 112 -6.11 6.25 -11.19
CA TRP A 112 -7.36 6.88 -10.72
C TRP A 112 -8.40 5.90 -10.20
N SER A 113 -8.37 4.66 -10.69
CA SER A 113 -9.25 3.59 -10.23
C SER A 113 -9.17 3.36 -8.71
N TYR A 114 -8.03 3.61 -8.07
CA TYR A 114 -7.85 3.44 -6.62
C TYR A 114 -8.43 4.59 -5.78
N PHE A 115 -8.69 5.75 -6.39
CA PHE A 115 -9.19 6.93 -5.67
C PHE A 115 -10.71 7.09 -5.77
N ILE A 116 -11.32 6.55 -6.83
CA ILE A 116 -12.77 6.65 -7.05
C ILE A 116 -13.46 5.48 -6.33
N PRO A 117 -14.29 5.72 -5.29
CA PRO A 117 -14.76 4.66 -4.39
C PRO A 117 -15.45 3.48 -5.08
N ILE A 118 -16.38 3.76 -6.00
CA ILE A 118 -17.14 2.72 -6.72
C ILE A 118 -16.24 1.96 -7.71
N VAL A 119 -15.35 2.67 -8.40
CA VAL A 119 -14.43 2.11 -9.40
C VAL A 119 -13.39 1.22 -8.72
N ASN A 120 -12.90 1.61 -7.53
CA ASN A 120 -11.88 0.90 -6.75
C ASN A 120 -12.29 -0.54 -6.40
N LEU A 121 -13.59 -0.86 -6.43
CA LEU A 121 -14.09 -2.21 -6.12
C LEU A 121 -13.82 -3.22 -7.25
N PHE A 122 -13.71 -2.78 -8.49
CA PHE A 122 -13.69 -3.68 -9.66
C PHE A 122 -12.54 -3.40 -10.62
N TYR A 123 -12.30 -2.12 -10.91
CA TYR A 123 -11.42 -1.68 -11.98
C TYR A 123 -9.93 -1.94 -11.69
N PRO A 124 -9.42 -1.75 -10.45
CA PRO A 124 -8.06 -2.15 -10.11
C PRO A 124 -7.77 -3.61 -10.43
N TYR A 125 -8.73 -4.50 -10.15
CA TYR A 125 -8.60 -5.93 -10.41
C TYR A 125 -8.61 -6.25 -11.90
N GLN A 126 -9.46 -5.58 -12.69
CA GLN A 126 -9.46 -5.72 -14.15
C GLN A 126 -8.12 -5.31 -14.75
N ILE A 127 -7.60 -4.15 -14.36
CA ILE A 127 -6.29 -3.64 -14.81
C ILE A 127 -5.15 -4.59 -14.41
N MET A 128 -5.21 -5.18 -13.21
CA MET A 128 -4.21 -6.14 -12.77
C MET A 128 -4.24 -7.46 -13.52
N LYS A 129 -5.36 -7.85 -14.13
CA LYS A 129 -5.44 -9.06 -14.99
C LYS A 129 -4.76 -8.85 -16.34
N GLU A 130 -4.67 -7.61 -16.80
CA GLU A 130 -4.00 -7.27 -18.06
C GLU A 130 -2.46 -7.34 -17.90
N ILE A 131 -1.94 -7.12 -16.68
CA ILE A 131 -0.50 -7.14 -16.34
C ILE A 131 0.00 -8.57 -16.10
#